data_AF-A0A2A2XWU2-F1
#
_entry.id   AF-A0A2A2XWU2-F1
#
_cell.length_a   1.000
_cell.length_b   1.000
_cell.length_c   1.000
_cell.angle_alpha   90.00
_cell.angle_beta   90.00
_cell.angle_gamma   90.00
#
_symmetry.space_group_name_H-M   'P 1'
#
loop_
_entity.id
_entity.type
_entity.pdbx_description
1 polymer ?
#
loop_
_entity_poly.entity_id
_entity_poly.type
_entity_poly.pdbx_seq_one_letter_code
_entity_poly.pdbx_strand_id
1 'polypeptide(L)'
;MKREFLCLIACLLLVGCSTVEHFDKDAPPEYLTNRRAEFFRSGPAQAFPPEMLDKNTTLNVLKKDSGYAFVRLLDNRTGYVVFNDLRAAPPVAPGVPFDPVIVEEIVEVPLPDFGVIPDEIPEKLRK
;
A
#
# COMPACT_ATOMS: atom_id res chain seq x y z
N MET A 1 24.87 -31.14 36.71
CA MET A 1 24.79 -30.16 35.60
C MET A 1 25.64 -28.96 36.00
N LYS A 2 26.74 -28.67 35.28
CA LYS A 2 27.73 -27.66 35.70
C LYS A 2 27.09 -26.27 35.67
N ARG A 3 27.34 -25.43 36.69
CA ARG A 3 26.79 -24.06 36.83
C ARG A 3 27.02 -23.20 35.58
N GLU A 4 28.11 -23.47 34.86
CA GLU A 4 28.47 -22.82 33.60
C GLU A 4 27.52 -23.15 32.44
N PHE A 5 26.99 -24.38 32.40
CA PHE A 5 25.98 -24.78 31.43
C PHE A 5 24.64 -24.08 31.66
N LEU A 6 24.29 -23.84 32.93
CA LEU A 6 23.09 -23.08 33.30
C LEU A 6 23.21 -21.61 32.86
N CYS A 7 24.39 -20.99 33.04
CA CYS A 7 24.65 -19.62 32.56
C CYS A 7 24.60 -19.53 31.03
N LEU A 8 25.18 -20.50 30.32
CA LEU A 8 25.14 -20.51 28.85
C LEU A 8 23.72 -20.65 28.29
N ILE A 9 22.88 -21.49 28.90
CA ILE A 9 21.46 -21.62 28.52
C ILE A 9 20.69 -20.32 28.84
N ALA A 10 20.96 -19.70 29.98
CA ALA A 10 20.33 -18.41 30.34
C ALA A 10 20.72 -17.28 29.38
N CYS A 11 21.99 -17.21 28.95
CA CYS A 11 22.43 -16.24 27.95
C CYS A 11 21.81 -16.50 26.56
N LEU A 12 21.60 -17.77 26.17
CA LEU A 12 20.99 -18.10 24.88
C LEU A 12 19.51 -17.68 24.81
N LEU A 13 18.80 -17.71 25.94
CA LEU A 13 17.40 -17.29 26.04
C LEU A 13 17.22 -15.76 25.96
N LEU A 14 18.27 -14.97 26.14
CA LEU A 14 18.23 -13.50 26.11
C LEU A 14 18.41 -12.90 24.72
N VAL A 15 18.74 -13.69 23.69
CA VAL A 15 19.00 -13.19 22.32
C VAL A 15 17.70 -12.94 21.52
N GLY A 16 16.55 -13.33 22.05
CA GLY A 16 15.26 -13.11 21.40
C GLY A 16 14.50 -11.93 22.00
N CYS A 17 14.65 -10.71 21.48
CA CYS A 17 13.49 -9.83 21.30
C CYS A 17 13.80 -8.52 20.54
N SER A 18 12.89 -8.23 19.60
CA SER A 18 12.68 -6.99 18.87
C SER A 18 13.67 -6.69 17.73
N THR A 19 13.26 -7.09 16.51
CA THR A 19 13.74 -6.45 15.29
C THR A 19 13.03 -5.10 15.18
N VAL A 20 13.79 -4.02 15.34
CA VAL A 20 13.31 -2.66 15.17
C VAL A 20 13.61 -2.24 13.74
N GLU A 21 12.57 -1.99 12.94
CA GLU A 21 12.72 -1.50 11.59
C GLU A 21 12.73 0.04 11.61
N HIS A 22 13.87 0.63 11.26
CA HIS A 22 14.00 2.07 11.06
C HIS A 22 13.87 2.40 9.58
N PHE A 23 13.08 3.42 9.28
CA PHE A 23 12.95 3.94 7.92
C PHE A 23 13.83 5.19 7.74
N ASP A 24 14.21 5.46 6.49
CA ASP A 24 14.95 6.66 6.14
C ASP A 24 14.12 7.91 6.49
N LYS A 25 14.77 8.89 7.12
CA LYS A 25 14.12 10.12 7.56
C LYS A 25 13.84 11.07 6.40
N ASP A 26 14.63 10.97 5.34
CA ASP A 26 14.56 11.88 4.19
C ASP A 26 13.47 11.46 3.18
N ALA A 27 13.13 10.16 3.16
CA ALA A 27 12.06 9.61 2.33
C ALA A 27 11.25 8.54 3.09
N PRO A 28 10.50 8.91 4.15
CA PRO A 28 9.76 7.95 4.94
C PRO A 28 8.56 7.41 4.15
N PRO A 29 8.31 6.08 4.19
CA PRO A 29 7.23 5.49 3.43
C PRO A 29 5.87 6.00 3.88
N GLU A 30 4.99 6.24 2.90
CA GLU A 30 3.65 6.74 3.11
C GLU A 30 2.67 5.58 3.37
N TYR A 31 1.83 5.75 4.39
CA TYR A 31 0.81 4.81 4.81
C TYR A 31 -0.51 5.55 5.02
N LEU A 32 -1.59 4.77 5.00
CA LEU A 32 -2.95 5.20 5.29
C LEU A 32 -3.50 4.40 6.46
N THR A 33 -4.32 5.03 7.29
CA THR A 33 -5.13 4.29 8.26
C THR A 33 -6.16 3.42 7.52
N ASN A 34 -6.18 2.12 7.81
CA ASN A 34 -7.13 1.18 7.20
C ASN A 34 -8.53 1.28 7.82
N ARG A 35 -8.59 1.71 9.09
CA ARG A 35 -9.79 1.94 9.89
C ARG A 35 -9.57 3.14 10.81
N ARG A 36 -10.58 3.50 11.60
CA ARG A 36 -10.39 4.48 12.68
C ARG A 36 -9.33 3.94 13.65
N ALA A 37 -8.29 4.71 13.91
CA ALA A 37 -7.10 4.26 14.61
C ALA A 37 -6.74 5.19 15.77
N GLU A 38 -6.20 4.62 16.84
CA GLU A 38 -5.75 5.38 18.01
C GLU A 38 -4.36 5.97 17.76
N PHE A 39 -4.25 7.28 17.98
CA PHE A 39 -3.01 8.04 17.92
C PHE A 39 -2.55 8.42 19.33
N PHE A 40 -1.41 7.85 19.70
CA PHE A 40 -0.78 8.08 20.99
C PHE A 40 0.39 9.05 20.81
N ARG A 41 0.33 10.22 21.42
CA ARG A 41 1.38 11.24 21.30
C ARG A 41 2.69 10.79 21.96
N SER A 42 2.61 10.06 23.07
CA SER A 42 3.78 9.59 23.82
C SER A 42 3.87 8.06 23.91
N GLY A 43 2.99 7.35 23.21
CA GLY A 43 2.90 5.90 23.22
C GLY A 43 1.76 5.37 24.10
N PRO A 44 1.55 4.04 24.13
CA PRO A 44 0.34 3.42 24.70
C PRO A 44 0.14 3.66 26.21
N ALA A 45 1.23 3.90 26.96
CA ALA A 45 1.20 4.13 28.40
C ALA A 45 1.03 5.62 28.79
N GLN A 46 0.59 6.47 27.86
CA GLN A 46 0.36 7.89 28.11
C GLN A 46 -0.76 8.14 29.12
N ALA A 47 -0.68 9.24 29.87
CA ALA A 47 -1.65 9.58 30.91
C ALA A 47 -3.03 10.02 30.39
N PHE A 48 -3.09 10.52 29.15
CA PHE A 48 -4.29 11.04 28.52
C PHE A 48 -4.83 10.07 27.47
N PRO A 49 -6.15 10.06 27.20
CA PRO A 49 -6.71 9.21 26.16
C PRO A 49 -6.10 9.54 24.79
N PRO A 50 -5.94 8.54 23.90
CA PRO A 50 -5.45 8.76 22.55
C PRO A 50 -6.42 9.60 21.73
N GLU A 51 -5.86 10.34 20.77
CA GLU A 51 -6.64 10.98 19.71
C GLU A 51 -7.09 9.92 18.71
N MET A 52 -8.25 10.09 18.10
CA MET A 52 -8.75 9.15 17.09
C MET A 52 -8.49 9.71 15.71
N LEU A 53 -7.73 8.99 14.89
CA LEU A 53 -7.56 9.27 13.47
C LEU A 53 -8.68 8.60 12.68
N ASP A 54 -9.21 9.31 11.69
CA ASP A 54 -10.22 8.77 10.79
C ASP A 54 -9.63 7.70 9.86
N LYS A 55 -10.50 6.99 9.16
CA LYS A 55 -10.08 6.03 8.13
C LYS A 55 -9.52 6.77 6.90
N ASN A 56 -8.52 6.19 6.25
CA ASN A 56 -7.80 6.76 5.11
C ASN A 56 -7.04 8.05 5.41
N THR A 57 -6.68 8.30 6.67
CA THR A 57 -5.77 9.38 7.05
C THR A 57 -4.36 9.03 6.61
N THR A 58 -3.76 9.92 5.82
CA THR A 58 -2.38 9.82 5.35
C THR A 58 -1.37 10.17 6.44
N LEU A 59 -0.31 9.37 6.50
CA LEU A 59 0.81 9.57 7.43
C LEU A 59 2.08 8.93 6.89
N ASN A 60 3.23 9.32 7.44
CA ASN A 60 4.52 8.71 7.13
C ASN A 60 4.97 7.83 8.29
N VAL A 61 5.44 6.62 8.00
CA VAL A 61 5.99 5.71 9.03
C VAL A 61 7.49 5.96 9.16
N LEU A 62 7.95 6.29 10.37
CA LEU A 62 9.35 6.60 10.66
C LEU A 62 10.09 5.42 11.30
N LYS A 63 9.39 4.63 12.12
CA LYS A 63 9.94 3.48 12.84
C LYS A 63 8.82 2.47 13.09
N LYS A 64 9.11 1.19 13.03
CA LYS A 64 8.20 0.12 13.46
C LYS A 64 8.82 -0.65 14.62
N ASP A 65 8.03 -0.82 15.69
CA ASP A 65 8.51 -1.36 16.96
C ASP A 65 7.36 -2.00 17.75
N SER A 66 7.55 -3.24 18.22
CA SER A 66 6.62 -3.95 19.13
C SER A 66 5.12 -3.84 18.81
N GLY A 67 4.74 -3.93 17.52
CA GLY A 67 3.34 -3.86 17.08
C GLY A 67 2.78 -2.45 16.86
N TYR A 68 3.59 -1.42 17.14
CA TYR A 68 3.31 -0.03 16.88
C TYR A 68 4.22 0.51 15.78
N ALA A 69 3.78 1.60 15.17
CA ALA A 69 4.58 2.41 14.28
C ALA A 69 4.68 3.82 14.87
N PHE A 70 5.91 4.34 14.94
CA PHE A 70 6.15 5.76 15.13
C PHE A 70 5.92 6.46 13.80
N VAL A 71 4.98 7.40 13.77
CA VAL A 71 4.48 8.04 12.56
C VAL A 71 4.63 9.55 12.64
N ARG A 72 4.64 10.19 11.47
CA ARG A 72 4.47 11.63 11.29
C ARG A 72 3.19 11.87 10.51
N LEU A 73 2.29 12.67 11.07
CA LEU A 73 1.08 13.14 10.43
C LEU A 73 1.39 14.29 9.46
N LEU A 74 0.46 14.59 8.54
CA LEU A 74 0.60 15.69 7.58
C LEU A 74 0.75 17.08 8.23
N ASP A 75 0.24 17.23 9.45
CA ASP A 75 0.39 18.45 10.26
C ASP A 75 1.74 18.53 11.01
N ASN A 76 2.69 17.65 10.66
CA ASN A 76 4.01 17.48 11.29
C ASN A 76 3.99 16.97 12.74
N ARG A 77 2.84 16.62 13.32
CA ARG A 77 2.81 15.97 14.63
C ARG A 77 3.35 14.55 14.52
N THR A 78 4.09 14.12 15.53
CA THR A 78 4.61 12.76 15.63
C THR A 78 4.00 12.02 16.82
N GLY A 79 3.91 10.70 16.69
CA GLY A 79 3.33 9.84 17.71
C GLY A 79 3.32 8.39 17.28
N TYR A 80 2.53 7.58 17.96
CA TYR A 80 2.45 6.14 17.76
C TYR A 80 1.05 5.73 17.34
N VAL A 81 0.97 4.78 16.41
CA VAL A 81 -0.26 4.13 15.96
C VAL A 81 -0.03 2.63 15.92
N VAL A 82 -1.05 1.82 16.17
CA VAL A 82 -0.96 0.37 16.01
C VAL A 82 -0.67 0.04 14.55
N PHE A 83 0.42 -0.68 14.27
CA PHE A 83 0.86 -0.93 12.88
C PHE A 83 -0.17 -1.73 12.08
N ASN A 84 -0.91 -2.63 12.74
CA ASN A 84 -1.97 -3.42 12.10
C ASN A 84 -3.17 -2.59 11.63
N ASP A 85 -3.29 -1.35 12.11
CA ASP A 85 -4.32 -0.41 11.67
C ASP A 85 -3.89 0.42 10.46
N LEU A 86 -2.65 0.22 9.99
CA LEU A 86 -2.08 0.91 8.84
C LEU A 86 -2.05 0.00 7.63
N ARG A 87 -2.11 0.60 6.45
CA ARG A 87 -1.82 -0.05 5.17
C ARG A 87 -0.92 0.85 4.33
N ALA A 88 -0.07 0.26 3.50
CA ALA A 88 0.76 1.04 2.58
C ALA A 88 -0.14 1.91 1.68
N ALA A 89 0.29 3.14 1.41
CA ALA A 89 -0.40 3.99 0.45
C ALA A 89 -0.31 3.38 -0.96
N PRO A 90 -1.33 3.57 -1.82
CA PRO A 90 -1.26 3.17 -3.21
C PRO A 90 -0.04 3.84 -3.89
N PRO A 91 0.63 3.15 -4.84
CA PRO A 91 1.68 3.79 -5.62
C PRO A 91 1.10 5.01 -6.35
N VAL A 92 1.85 6.12 -6.37
CA VAL A 92 1.49 7.30 -7.15
C VAL A 92 1.39 6.86 -8.60
N ALA A 93 0.18 6.90 -9.17
CA ALA A 93 -0.01 6.55 -10.56
C ALA A 93 0.84 7.51 -11.42
N PRO A 94 1.62 6.99 -12.38
CA PRO A 94 2.29 7.86 -13.34
C PRO A 94 1.22 8.70 -14.00
N GLY A 95 1.34 10.04 -13.89
CA GLY A 95 0.41 10.96 -14.53
C GLY A 95 0.48 10.69 -16.02
N VAL A 96 -0.52 9.99 -16.56
CA VAL A 96 -0.68 9.85 -18.00
C VAL A 96 -0.89 11.28 -18.51
N PRO A 97 -0.01 11.82 -19.36
CA PRO A 97 -0.30 13.07 -20.03
C PRO A 97 -1.58 12.84 -20.82
N PHE A 98 -2.69 13.41 -20.36
CA PHE A 98 -3.86 13.53 -21.22
C PHE A 98 -3.48 14.56 -22.26
N ASP A 99 -3.02 14.11 -23.43
CA ASP A 99 -2.94 14.95 -24.63
C ASP A 99 -4.36 15.03 -25.20
N PRO A 100 -5.07 16.18 -25.12
CA PRO A 100 -6.41 16.32 -25.69
C PRO A 100 -6.40 16.48 -27.23
N VAL A 101 -5.32 16.13 -27.92
CA VAL A 101 -5.09 16.35 -29.35
C VAL A 101 -4.45 15.04 -29.85
N ILE A 102 -5.05 14.15 -30.62
CA ILE A 102 -5.73 14.27 -31.92
C ILE A 102 -6.70 13.07 -32.04
N VAL A 103 -8.01 13.30 -32.07
CA VAL A 103 -8.97 12.38 -32.71
C VAL A 103 -9.52 13.11 -33.93
N GLU A 104 -8.63 13.48 -34.84
CA GLU A 104 -9.00 13.88 -36.18
C GLU A 104 -8.88 12.63 -37.05
N GLU A 105 -9.96 12.29 -37.77
CA GLU A 105 -10.12 11.13 -38.64
C GLU A 105 -10.67 9.86 -37.98
N ILE A 106 -11.95 9.93 -37.62
CA ILE A 106 -12.84 8.77 -37.65
C ILE A 106 -12.87 8.31 -39.12
N VAL A 107 -12.09 7.30 -39.48
CA VAL A 107 -12.20 6.66 -40.79
C VAL A 107 -13.57 6.00 -40.84
N GLU A 108 -14.52 6.61 -41.54
CA GLU A 108 -15.80 5.99 -41.85
C GLU A 108 -15.52 4.78 -42.74
N VAL A 109 -15.46 3.60 -42.13
CA VAL A 109 -15.43 2.34 -42.87
C VAL A 109 -16.81 2.18 -43.52
N PRO A 110 -16.93 2.15 -44.86
CA PRO A 110 -18.20 1.89 -45.50
C PRO A 110 -18.70 0.53 -45.05
N LEU A 111 -19.94 0.44 -44.57
CA LEU A 111 -20.54 -0.85 -44.28
C LEU A 111 -20.52 -1.69 -45.57
N PRO A 112 -20.05 -2.95 -45.51
CA PRO A 112 -20.17 -3.83 -46.65
C PRO A 112 -21.65 -3.98 -47.01
N ASP A 113 -21.96 -3.82 -48.30
CA ASP A 113 -23.30 -3.96 -48.83
C ASP A 113 -23.65 -5.46 -48.85
N PHE A 114 -24.21 -5.95 -47.74
CA PHE A 114 -24.63 -7.35 -47.57
C PHE A 114 -25.81 -7.73 -48.48
N GLY A 115 -26.27 -6.85 -49.36
CA GLY A 115 -27.35 -7.10 -50.31
C GLY A 115 -26.96 -7.98 -51.51
N VAL A 116 -25.66 -8.20 -51.77
CA VAL A 116 -25.22 -9.12 -52.83
C VAL A 116 -25.14 -10.54 -52.27
N ILE A 117 -26.27 -11.25 -52.31
CA ILE A 117 -26.28 -12.70 -52.19
C ILE A 117 -25.67 -13.24 -53.49
N PRO A 118 -24.54 -13.95 -53.48
CA PRO A 118 -24.06 -14.63 -54.68
C PRO A 118 -25.05 -15.75 -55.00
N ASP A 119 -25.88 -15.57 -56.02
CA ASP A 119 -26.85 -16.59 -56.47
C ASP A 119 -26.16 -17.84 -57.06
N GLU A 120 -24.84 -17.83 -57.22
CA GLU A 120 -24.08 -18.97 -57.70
C GLU A 120 -23.15 -19.53 -56.61
N ILE A 121 -23.51 -20.71 -56.09
CA ILE A 121 -22.57 -21.59 -55.42
C ILE A 121 -21.53 -22.00 -56.49
N PRO A 122 -20.23 -21.70 -56.30
CA PRO A 122 -19.22 -22.05 -57.29
C PRO A 122 -19.22 -23.57 -57.52
N GLU A 123 -19.29 -24.00 -58.78
CA GLU A 123 -19.41 -25.42 -59.19
C GLU A 123 -18.35 -26.33 -58.54
N LYS A 124 -17.22 -25.78 -58.09
CA LYS A 124 -16.17 -26.51 -57.37
C LYS A 124 -16.59 -27.08 -56.01
N LEU A 125 -17.76 -26.70 -55.47
CA LEU A 125 -18.31 -27.23 -54.21
C LEU A 125 -19.49 -28.19 -54.42
N ARG A 126 -19.91 -28.45 -55.67
CA ARG A 126 -20.87 -29.51 -55.99
C ARG A 126 -20.14 -30.86 -56.01
N LYS A 127 -20.13 -31.55 -54.87
CA LYS A 127 -19.79 -32.97 -54.78
C LYS A 127 -21.04 -33.83 -54.83
#